data_AF-X1N587-F1
#
_entry.id   AF-X1N587-F1
#
_cell.length_a   1.000
_cell.length_b   1.000
_cell.length_c   1.000
_cell.angle_alpha   90.00
_cell.angle_beta   90.00
_cell.angle_gamma   90.00
#
_symmetry.space_group_name_H-M   'P 1'
#
loop_
_entity.id
_entity.type
_entity.pdbx_description
1 polymer ?
#
loop_
_entity_poly.entity_id
_entity_poly.type
_entity_poly.pdbx_seq_one_letter_code
_entity_poly.pdbx_strand_id
1 'polypeptide(L)'
;FKGISKICHNLKFSFVLLRRRKVEIEGNIFDTMISAYLLNPSRESYGLRDLFWEYLKYFKNEDKESKKKVIMNIIDACENAQNILKLKDILEEKMEEKNLISLFRKIEMPLVKILGEMEINGIKVDIDFLKKMSQQVDTRLVELKKTIYNLSGTKFNINSPKQLSVILFEKLKLPVIKKTKTGYSTNADVLNTLAPQHKVVSFILEYRELVKLKNTYIDKLPFLVNSKTKRIHSSFHQTVTSTGRLSSSEPNLQNIPIRTEMGKEIRRAFIAEKG
;
A
#
# COMPACT_ATOMS: atom_id res chain seq x y z
N PHE A 1 18.07 -13.42 26.69
CA PHE A 1 16.59 -13.50 26.55
C PHE A 1 16.10 -14.75 25.77
N LYS A 2 16.93 -15.79 25.55
CA LYS A 2 16.62 -16.91 24.63
C LYS A 2 15.49 -17.86 25.08
N GLY A 3 15.18 -17.95 26.38
CA GLY A 3 14.18 -18.88 26.92
C GLY A 3 12.82 -18.26 27.31
N ILE A 4 12.65 -16.94 27.20
CA ILE A 4 11.42 -16.27 27.64
C ILE A 4 10.44 -16.17 26.46
N SER A 5 9.18 -16.55 26.64
CA SER A 5 8.13 -16.35 25.63
C SER A 5 7.70 -14.87 25.58
N LYS A 6 7.45 -14.34 24.39
CA LYS A 6 6.93 -12.97 24.20
C LYS A 6 5.64 -13.01 23.43
N ILE A 7 4.66 -12.25 23.88
CA ILE A 7 3.37 -12.12 23.22
C ILE A 7 3.22 -10.65 22.85
N CYS A 8 2.92 -10.41 21.59
CA CYS A 8 2.86 -9.09 21.01
C CYS A 8 1.61 -8.94 20.15
N HIS A 9 1.38 -7.70 19.73
CA HIS A 9 0.48 -7.36 18.67
C HIS A 9 1.24 -6.51 17.66
N ASN A 10 1.25 -6.92 16.40
CA ASN A 10 2.08 -6.30 15.35
C ASN A 10 3.58 -6.32 15.72
N LEU A 11 4.12 -7.53 15.88
CA LEU A 11 5.50 -7.80 16.25
C LEU A 11 6.49 -7.13 15.29
N LYS A 12 6.19 -7.09 13.99
CA LYS A 12 7.08 -6.48 12.98
C LYS A 12 7.43 -5.03 13.33
N PHE A 13 6.46 -4.24 13.78
CA PHE A 13 6.69 -2.87 14.23
C PHE A 13 7.69 -2.81 15.39
N SER A 14 7.46 -3.64 16.41
CA SER A 14 8.34 -3.73 17.59
C SER A 14 9.74 -4.22 17.21
N PHE A 15 9.83 -5.19 16.30
CA PHE A 15 11.07 -5.71 15.75
C PHE A 15 11.88 -4.60 15.07
N VAL A 16 11.29 -3.85 14.14
CA VAL A 16 11.96 -2.76 13.44
C VAL A 16 12.43 -1.67 14.42
N LEU A 17 11.61 -1.32 15.40
CA LEU A 17 11.95 -0.31 16.41
C LEU A 17 13.14 -0.75 17.29
N LEU A 18 13.11 -1.98 17.79
CA LEU A 18 14.15 -2.52 18.68
C LEU A 18 15.46 -2.79 17.93
N ARG A 19 15.37 -3.29 16.69
CA ARG A 19 16.54 -3.57 15.86
C ARG A 19 17.34 -2.30 15.56
N ARG A 20 16.68 -1.17 15.33
CA ARG A 20 17.32 0.16 15.20
C ARG A 20 18.09 0.60 16.45
N ARG A 21 17.73 0.07 17.62
CA ARG A 21 18.43 0.29 18.89
C ARG A 21 19.42 -0.83 19.22
N LYS A 22 19.73 -1.70 18.25
CA LYS A 22 20.61 -2.87 18.41
C LYS A 22 20.11 -3.86 19.47
N VAL A 23 18.79 -3.92 19.69
CA VAL A 23 18.14 -4.89 20.58
C VAL A 23 17.51 -6.00 19.74
N GLU A 24 17.82 -7.25 20.08
CA GLU A 24 17.30 -8.44 19.39
C GLU A 24 16.13 -9.07 20.14
N ILE A 25 15.07 -9.42 19.41
CA ILE A 25 13.93 -10.17 19.95
C ILE A 25 14.12 -11.65 19.61
N GLU A 26 14.41 -12.44 20.64
CA GLU A 26 14.61 -13.88 20.57
C GLU A 26 13.54 -14.65 21.35
N GLY A 27 13.56 -15.98 21.31
CA GLY A 27 12.64 -16.85 22.05
C GLY A 27 11.37 -17.22 21.27
N ASN A 28 10.44 -17.89 21.95
CA ASN A 28 9.12 -18.17 21.40
C ASN A 28 8.31 -16.87 21.34
N ILE A 29 7.79 -16.50 20.17
CA ILE A 29 7.06 -15.25 19.98
C ILE A 29 5.70 -15.54 19.38
N PHE A 30 4.68 -14.85 19.90
CA PHE A 30 3.31 -14.93 19.43
C PHE A 30 2.83 -13.53 19.00
N ASP A 31 2.27 -13.40 17.80
CA ASP A 31 1.66 -12.16 17.32
C ASP A 31 0.15 -12.33 17.16
N THR A 32 -0.60 -11.71 18.08
CA THR A 32 -2.07 -11.74 18.10
C THR A 32 -2.71 -11.16 16.84
N MET A 33 -2.06 -10.22 16.14
CA MET A 33 -2.57 -9.64 14.90
C MET A 33 -2.57 -10.70 13.78
N ILE A 34 -1.47 -11.43 13.65
CA ILE A 34 -1.31 -12.51 12.67
C ILE A 34 -2.22 -13.69 13.01
N SER A 35 -2.32 -14.06 14.29
CA SER A 35 -3.24 -15.11 14.72
C SER A 35 -4.69 -14.79 14.35
N ALA A 36 -5.16 -13.57 14.63
CA ALA A 36 -6.49 -13.12 14.25
C ALA A 36 -6.70 -13.12 12.73
N TYR A 37 -5.67 -12.74 11.96
CA TYR A 37 -5.69 -12.81 10.50
C TYR A 37 -5.85 -14.24 9.97
N LEU A 38 -5.10 -15.20 10.50
CA LEU A 38 -5.24 -16.60 10.08
C LEU A 38 -6.63 -17.17 10.39
N LEU A 39 -7.24 -16.75 11.50
CA LEU A 39 -8.57 -17.21 11.91
C LEU A 39 -9.70 -16.67 11.02
N ASN A 40 -9.57 -15.43 10.56
CA ASN A 40 -10.52 -14.78 9.66
C ASN A 40 -9.80 -13.68 8.83
N PRO A 41 -9.32 -14.00 7.62
CA PRO A 41 -8.55 -13.06 6.78
C PRO A 41 -9.43 -11.98 6.10
N SER A 42 -10.77 -12.10 6.21
CA SER A 42 -11.73 -11.17 5.63
C SER A 42 -12.18 -10.07 6.60
N ARG A 43 -11.60 -9.99 7.80
CA ARG A 43 -11.93 -8.92 8.76
C ARG A 43 -11.55 -7.55 8.19
N GLU A 44 -12.37 -6.57 8.52
CA GLU A 44 -12.11 -5.17 8.16
C GLU A 44 -10.89 -4.61 8.91
N SER A 45 -10.68 -5.03 10.17
CA SER A 45 -9.58 -4.59 11.01
C SER A 45 -9.06 -5.70 11.92
N TYR A 46 -7.75 -5.62 12.17
CA TYR A 46 -7.01 -6.44 13.13
C TYR A 46 -6.40 -5.58 14.24
N GLY A 47 -6.90 -4.36 14.46
CA GLY A 47 -6.41 -3.50 15.54
C GLY A 47 -6.74 -4.05 16.92
N LEU A 48 -5.90 -3.74 17.92
CA LEU A 48 -6.08 -4.20 19.31
C LEU A 48 -7.48 -3.96 19.86
N ARG A 49 -8.04 -2.76 19.63
CA ARG A 49 -9.37 -2.39 20.14
C ARG A 49 -10.46 -3.31 19.61
N ASP A 50 -10.44 -3.60 18.31
CA ASP A 50 -11.42 -4.45 17.67
C ASP A 50 -11.32 -5.90 18.18
N LEU A 51 -10.08 -6.40 18.36
CA LEU A 51 -9.85 -7.74 18.90
C LEU A 51 -10.23 -7.85 20.38
N PHE A 52 -9.92 -6.84 21.19
CA PHE A 52 -10.33 -6.83 22.60
C PHE A 52 -11.85 -6.78 22.74
N TRP A 53 -12.51 -5.95 21.94
CA TRP A 53 -13.97 -5.89 21.92
C TRP A 53 -14.58 -7.24 21.56
N GLU A 54 -14.10 -7.87 20.49
CA GLU A 54 -14.71 -9.11 20.01
C GLU A 54 -14.48 -10.29 20.95
N TYR A 55 -13.22 -10.53 21.34
CA TYR A 55 -12.81 -11.73 22.04
C TYR A 55 -12.87 -11.60 23.57
N LEU A 56 -12.64 -10.40 24.11
CA LEU A 56 -12.61 -10.17 25.55
C LEU A 56 -13.84 -9.40 26.06
N LYS A 57 -14.72 -8.93 25.17
CA LYS A 57 -15.83 -8.01 25.50
C LYS A 57 -15.37 -6.78 26.27
N TYR A 58 -14.14 -6.35 25.98
CA TYR A 58 -13.46 -5.27 26.68
C TYR A 58 -13.54 -3.98 25.85
N PHE A 59 -13.98 -2.88 26.48
CA PHE A 59 -14.15 -1.56 25.86
C PHE A 59 -13.68 -0.45 26.83
N LYS A 60 -12.93 0.55 26.33
CA LYS A 60 -12.61 1.77 27.09
C LYS A 60 -13.59 2.88 26.74
N ASN A 61 -14.25 3.46 27.75
CA ASN A 61 -15.27 4.50 27.55
C ASN A 61 -14.75 5.78 26.87
N GLU A 62 -13.45 6.09 26.93
CA GLU A 62 -12.83 7.25 26.28
C GLU A 62 -12.70 7.14 24.74
N ASP A 63 -12.99 5.96 24.16
CA ASP A 63 -12.79 5.70 22.74
C ASP A 63 -13.84 6.35 21.81
N LYS A 64 -14.90 6.96 22.37
CA LYS A 64 -15.92 7.67 21.58
C LYS A 64 -15.55 9.10 21.18
N GLU A 65 -14.62 9.76 21.89
CA GLU A 65 -14.44 11.22 21.76
C GLU A 65 -13.07 11.72 21.25
N SER A 66 -12.06 10.86 21.04
CA SER A 66 -10.73 11.37 20.67
C SER A 66 -10.10 10.70 19.44
N LYS A 67 -10.35 11.28 18.26
CA LYS A 67 -9.44 11.20 17.08
C LYS A 67 -8.16 12.04 17.27
N LYS A 68 -7.77 12.35 18.50
CA LYS A 68 -6.49 13.02 18.82
C LYS A 68 -5.47 11.96 19.21
N LYS A 69 -4.21 12.15 18.82
CA LYS A 69 -3.06 11.36 19.28
C LYS A 69 -3.02 11.40 20.81
N VAL A 70 -3.68 10.46 21.46
CA VAL A 70 -3.47 10.21 22.88
C VAL A 70 -2.11 9.55 22.97
N ILE A 71 -1.17 10.23 23.63
CA ILE A 71 0.03 9.57 24.12
C ILE A 71 -0.47 8.48 25.05
N MET A 72 -0.29 7.22 24.66
CA MET A 72 -0.66 6.07 25.49
C MET A 72 0.03 6.25 26.85
N ASN A 73 -0.75 6.39 27.91
CA ASN A 73 -0.18 6.49 29.24
C ASN A 73 0.32 5.10 29.68
N ILE A 74 1.13 5.04 30.74
CA ILE A 74 1.72 3.77 31.21
C ILE A 74 0.63 2.78 31.66
N ILE A 75 -0.44 3.28 32.29
CA ILE A 75 -1.55 2.45 32.79
C ILE A 75 -2.21 1.71 31.61
N ASP A 76 -2.54 2.44 30.54
CA ASP A 76 -3.14 1.88 29.35
C ASP A 76 -2.21 0.88 28.65
N ALA A 77 -0.90 1.15 28.64
CA ALA A 77 0.09 0.24 28.06
C ALA A 77 0.17 -1.08 28.85
N CYS A 78 0.19 -1.01 30.18
CA CYS A 78 0.18 -2.18 31.06
C CYS A 78 -1.11 -3.01 30.90
N GLU A 79 -2.25 -2.34 30.84
CA GLU A 79 -3.54 -2.99 30.65
C GLU A 79 -3.64 -3.65 29.27
N ASN A 80 -3.18 -2.97 28.21
CA ASN A 80 -3.11 -3.57 26.87
C ASN A 80 -2.20 -4.81 26.87
N ALA A 81 -1.05 -4.77 27.57
CA ALA A 81 -0.16 -5.92 27.68
C ALA A 81 -0.85 -7.11 28.40
N GLN A 82 -1.59 -6.84 29.47
CA GLN A 82 -2.37 -7.87 30.17
C GLN A 82 -3.49 -8.46 29.29
N ASN A 83 -4.19 -7.61 28.53
CA ASN A 83 -5.25 -8.06 27.63
C ASN A 83 -4.71 -8.81 26.41
N ILE A 84 -3.52 -8.45 25.90
CA ILE A 84 -2.81 -9.22 24.87
C ILE A 84 -2.50 -10.64 25.34
N LEU A 85 -2.10 -10.80 26.61
CA LEU A 85 -1.85 -12.13 27.20
C LEU A 85 -3.13 -12.98 27.21
N LYS A 86 -4.25 -12.44 27.70
CA LYS A 86 -5.56 -13.13 27.68
C LYS A 86 -6.01 -13.46 26.26
N LEU A 87 -5.83 -12.51 25.33
CA LEU A 87 -6.20 -12.67 23.94
C LEU A 87 -5.40 -13.80 23.28
N LYS A 88 -4.12 -13.95 23.60
CA LYS A 88 -3.26 -15.01 23.05
C LYS A 88 -3.83 -16.40 23.35
N ASP A 89 -4.33 -16.64 24.56
CA ASP A 89 -4.83 -17.98 24.92
C ASP A 89 -6.08 -18.34 24.10
N ILE A 90 -7.02 -17.40 23.98
CA ILE A 90 -8.24 -17.57 23.16
C ILE A 90 -7.90 -17.78 21.68
N LEU A 91 -6.95 -17.01 21.15
CA LEU A 91 -6.57 -17.12 19.74
C LEU A 91 -5.78 -18.41 19.45
N GLU A 92 -4.94 -18.86 20.38
CA GLU A 92 -4.18 -20.11 20.23
C GLU A 92 -5.11 -21.32 20.22
N GLU A 93 -6.06 -21.40 21.16
CA GLU A 93 -7.09 -22.47 21.20
C GLU A 93 -7.88 -22.53 19.89
N LYS A 94 -8.37 -21.38 19.40
CA LYS A 94 -9.10 -21.31 18.13
C LYS A 94 -8.23 -21.70 16.92
N MET A 95 -6.94 -21.40 16.95
CA MET A 95 -6.02 -21.82 15.89
C MET A 95 -5.74 -23.33 15.96
N GLU A 96 -5.70 -23.93 17.15
CA GLU A 96 -5.59 -25.38 17.33
C GLU A 96 -6.82 -26.10 16.78
N GLU A 97 -8.03 -25.65 17.13
CA GLU A 97 -9.29 -26.19 16.59
C GLU A 97 -9.33 -26.19 15.05
N LYS A 98 -8.73 -25.17 14.42
CA LYS A 98 -8.67 -25.02 12.96
C LYS A 98 -7.40 -25.59 12.33
N ASN A 99 -6.53 -26.26 13.09
CA ASN A 99 -5.24 -26.80 12.62
C ASN A 99 -4.29 -25.75 11.99
N LEU A 100 -4.34 -24.49 12.46
CA LEU A 100 -3.56 -23.37 11.92
C LEU A 100 -2.21 -23.15 12.62
N ILE A 101 -1.94 -23.81 13.75
CA ILE A 101 -0.71 -23.62 14.54
C ILE A 101 0.56 -23.88 13.73
N SER A 102 0.57 -24.91 12.88
CA SER A 102 1.73 -25.23 12.05
C SER A 102 2.02 -24.11 11.04
N LEU A 103 0.99 -23.61 10.36
CA LEU A 103 1.09 -22.46 9.44
C LEU A 103 1.60 -21.21 10.17
N PHE A 104 1.00 -20.90 11.31
CA PHE A 104 1.40 -19.78 12.16
C PHE A 104 2.88 -19.85 12.55
N ARG A 105 3.32 -20.97 13.15
CA ARG A 105 4.67 -21.10 13.71
C ARG A 105 5.76 -21.31 12.66
N LYS A 106 5.47 -22.03 11.57
CA LYS A 106 6.50 -22.40 10.56
C LYS A 106 6.60 -21.41 9.41
N ILE A 107 5.56 -20.64 9.13
CA ILE A 107 5.52 -19.73 7.97
C ILE A 107 5.36 -18.29 8.43
N GLU A 108 4.25 -17.94 9.08
CA GLU A 108 3.91 -16.54 9.34
C GLU A 108 4.87 -15.88 10.35
N MET A 109 5.17 -16.55 11.47
CA MET A 109 6.04 -15.98 12.51
C MET A 109 7.51 -15.81 12.07
N PRO A 110 8.15 -16.77 11.37
CA PRO A 110 9.47 -16.54 10.78
C PRO A 110 9.48 -15.39 9.76
N LEU A 111 8.41 -15.26 8.97
CA LEU A 111 8.29 -14.22 7.94
C LEU A 111 8.29 -12.81 8.54
N VAL A 112 7.76 -12.61 9.75
CA VAL A 112 7.78 -11.31 10.44
C VAL A 112 9.19 -10.72 10.52
N LYS A 113 10.18 -11.53 10.91
CA LYS A 113 11.57 -11.07 11.05
C LYS A 113 12.19 -10.74 9.70
N ILE A 114 11.94 -11.59 8.70
CA ILE A 114 12.43 -11.40 7.34
C ILE A 114 11.89 -10.09 6.76
N LEU A 115 10.58 -9.86 6.87
CA LEU A 115 9.96 -8.61 6.41
C LEU A 115 10.51 -7.42 7.19
N GLY A 116 10.65 -7.52 8.52
CA GLY A 116 11.25 -6.46 9.33
C GLY A 116 12.66 -6.09 8.87
N GLU A 117 13.52 -7.08 8.58
CA GLU A 117 14.87 -6.84 8.05
C GLU A 117 14.83 -6.24 6.63
N MET A 118 13.90 -6.68 5.77
CA MET A 118 13.69 -6.05 4.45
C MET A 118 13.31 -4.57 4.57
N GLU A 119 12.42 -4.23 5.52
CA GLU A 119 12.03 -2.83 5.79
C GLU A 119 13.21 -2.02 6.32
N ILE A 120 14.04 -2.59 7.21
CA ILE A 120 15.22 -1.90 7.75
C ILE A 120 16.26 -1.66 6.66
N ASN A 121 16.54 -2.65 5.82
CA ASN A 121 17.52 -2.55 4.74
C ASN A 121 17.10 -1.49 3.72
N GLY A 122 15.81 -1.44 3.36
CA GLY A 122 15.30 -0.52 2.36
C GLY A 122 15.92 -0.71 0.97
N ILE A 123 15.49 0.12 0.03
CA ILE A 123 15.83 -0.01 -1.39
C ILE A 123 16.45 1.29 -1.89
N LYS A 124 17.58 1.18 -2.59
CA LYS A 124 18.29 2.33 -3.15
C LYS A 124 17.66 2.76 -4.47
N VAL A 125 17.54 4.06 -4.66
CA VAL A 125 16.93 4.67 -5.84
C VAL A 125 17.82 5.79 -6.37
N ASP A 126 17.96 5.88 -7.69
CA ASP A 126 18.63 6.97 -8.39
C ASP A 126 17.69 8.18 -8.51
N ILE A 127 17.93 9.16 -7.64
CA ILE A 127 17.13 10.40 -7.57
C ILE A 127 17.33 11.26 -8.82
N ASP A 128 18.54 11.33 -9.36
CA ASP A 128 18.84 12.21 -10.49
C ASP A 128 18.27 11.65 -11.78
N PHE A 129 18.29 10.32 -11.93
CA PHE A 129 17.56 9.63 -13.00
C PHE A 129 16.05 9.93 -12.94
N LEU A 130 15.42 9.82 -11.76
CA LEU A 130 14.00 10.14 -11.61
C LEU A 130 13.67 11.62 -11.91
N LYS A 131 14.53 12.56 -11.52
CA LYS A 131 14.35 13.98 -11.84
C LYS A 131 14.40 14.24 -13.35
N LYS A 132 15.38 13.65 -14.05
CA LYS A 132 15.48 13.73 -15.52
C LYS A 132 14.24 13.14 -16.19
N MET A 133 13.80 11.98 -15.72
CA MET A 133 12.59 11.32 -16.19
C MET A 133 11.34 12.19 -15.97
N SER A 134 11.24 12.89 -14.83
CA SER A 134 10.12 13.82 -14.55
C SER A 134 10.04 14.94 -15.58
N GLN A 135 11.19 15.53 -15.97
CA GLN A 135 11.27 16.58 -16.99
C GLN A 135 10.89 16.09 -18.40
N GLN A 136 11.32 14.88 -18.75
CA GLN A 136 10.95 14.24 -20.02
C GLN A 136 9.43 14.00 -20.08
N VAL A 137 8.85 13.51 -18.99
CA VAL A 137 7.40 13.29 -18.89
C VAL A 137 6.63 14.61 -18.95
N ASP A 138 7.12 15.69 -18.33
CA ASP A 138 6.48 17.02 -18.46
C ASP A 138 6.42 17.49 -19.91
N THR A 139 7.53 17.37 -20.63
CA THR A 139 7.62 17.76 -22.04
C THR A 139 6.59 16.99 -22.86
N ARG A 140 6.54 15.66 -22.66
CA ARG A 140 5.58 14.79 -23.35
C ARG A 140 4.13 15.09 -22.98
N LEU A 141 3.83 15.41 -21.72
CA LEU A 141 2.49 15.78 -21.28
C LEU A 141 2.02 17.09 -21.92
N VAL A 142 2.91 18.07 -22.09
CA VAL A 142 2.59 19.33 -22.78
C VAL A 142 2.26 19.08 -24.26
N GLU A 143 3.04 18.25 -24.94
CA GLU A 143 2.77 17.84 -26.33
C GLU A 143 1.43 17.13 -26.47
N LEU A 144 1.20 16.10 -25.66
CA LEU A 144 -0.05 15.33 -25.66
C LEU A 144 -1.26 16.23 -25.39
N LYS A 145 -1.14 17.15 -24.42
CA LYS A 145 -2.21 18.10 -24.09
C LYS A 145 -2.55 19.00 -25.27
N LYS A 146 -1.55 19.53 -25.99
CA LYS A 146 -1.76 20.32 -27.22
C LYS A 146 -2.47 19.49 -28.29
N THR A 147 -2.00 18.27 -28.54
CA THR A 147 -2.59 17.35 -29.53
C THR A 147 -4.04 16.99 -29.19
N ILE A 148 -4.32 16.68 -27.92
CA ILE A 148 -5.68 16.36 -27.46
C ILE A 148 -6.61 17.55 -27.64
N TYR A 149 -6.17 18.77 -27.31
CA TYR A 149 -6.99 19.97 -27.49
C TYR A 149 -7.26 20.29 -28.96
N ASN A 150 -6.27 20.08 -29.83
CA ASN A 150 -6.45 20.27 -31.27
C ASN A 150 -7.48 19.27 -31.83
N LEU A 151 -7.32 17.98 -31.52
CA LEU A 151 -8.25 16.94 -31.98
C LEU A 151 -9.65 17.04 -31.38
N SER A 152 -9.76 17.62 -30.18
CA SER A 152 -11.05 17.82 -29.49
C SER A 152 -11.71 19.16 -29.83
N GLY A 153 -10.98 20.07 -30.50
CA GLY A 153 -11.41 21.43 -30.83
C GLY A 153 -11.81 22.30 -29.63
N THR A 154 -11.36 21.99 -28.42
CA THR A 154 -11.59 22.79 -27.21
C THR A 154 -10.62 22.42 -26.10
N LYS A 155 -10.42 23.35 -25.16
CA LYS A 155 -9.62 23.12 -23.95
C LYS A 155 -10.52 22.62 -22.83
N PHE A 156 -10.04 21.61 -22.10
CA PHE A 156 -10.73 21.04 -20.95
C PHE A 156 -9.73 20.35 -20.02
N ASN A 157 -10.17 19.96 -18.82
CA ASN A 157 -9.37 19.17 -17.90
C ASN A 157 -9.43 17.69 -18.28
N ILE A 158 -8.37 17.19 -18.92
CA ILE A 158 -8.22 15.79 -19.38
C ILE A 158 -8.27 14.78 -18.21
N ASN A 159 -7.86 15.22 -17.02
CA ASN A 159 -7.88 14.40 -15.81
C ASN A 159 -9.27 14.31 -15.17
N SER A 160 -10.19 15.21 -15.50
CA SER A 160 -11.56 15.18 -14.97
C SER A 160 -12.42 14.21 -15.78
N PRO A 161 -12.90 13.08 -15.20
CA PRO A 161 -13.75 12.13 -15.91
C PRO A 161 -15.03 12.75 -16.48
N LYS A 162 -15.64 13.70 -15.75
CA LYS A 162 -16.88 14.40 -16.14
C LYS A 162 -16.68 15.26 -17.40
N GLN A 163 -15.67 16.13 -17.38
CA GLN A 163 -15.34 16.93 -18.56
C GLN A 163 -14.93 16.05 -19.75
N LEU A 164 -14.12 15.01 -19.52
CA LEU A 164 -13.74 14.10 -20.60
C LEU A 164 -14.95 13.37 -21.20
N SER A 165 -15.92 12.91 -20.39
CA SER A 165 -17.11 12.23 -20.90
C SER A 165 -17.95 13.12 -21.82
N VAL A 166 -18.08 14.41 -21.48
CA VAL A 166 -18.79 15.39 -22.35
C VAL A 166 -18.09 15.51 -23.70
N ILE A 167 -16.76 15.63 -23.69
CA ILE A 167 -15.99 15.72 -24.95
C ILE A 167 -16.12 14.47 -25.80
N LEU A 168 -15.96 13.28 -25.22
CA LEU A 168 -15.99 12.03 -25.97
C LEU A 168 -17.38 11.69 -26.52
N PHE A 169 -18.42 11.80 -25.69
CA PHE A 169 -19.74 11.27 -26.02
C PHE A 169 -20.72 12.30 -26.56
N GLU A 170 -20.61 13.58 -26.16
CA GLU A 170 -21.52 14.63 -26.65
C GLU A 170 -20.92 15.39 -27.83
N LYS A 171 -19.65 15.81 -27.72
CA LYS A 171 -18.99 16.61 -28.76
C LYS A 171 -18.47 15.75 -29.93
N LEU A 172 -17.69 14.72 -29.61
CA LEU A 172 -17.12 13.81 -30.62
C LEU A 172 -18.09 12.68 -31.01
N LYS A 173 -19.25 12.59 -30.33
CA LYS A 173 -20.33 11.62 -30.60
C LYS A 173 -19.84 10.16 -30.68
N LEU A 174 -18.85 9.79 -29.88
CA LEU A 174 -18.40 8.41 -29.77
C LEU A 174 -19.46 7.55 -29.07
N PRO A 175 -19.50 6.23 -29.35
CA PRO A 175 -20.50 5.34 -28.77
C PRO A 175 -20.29 5.17 -27.26
N VAL A 176 -21.40 5.18 -26.53
CA VAL A 176 -21.38 4.98 -25.09
C VAL A 176 -21.29 3.49 -24.78
N ILE A 177 -20.15 3.05 -24.23
CA ILE A 177 -19.93 1.64 -23.90
C ILE A 177 -20.51 1.28 -22.53
N LYS A 178 -20.30 2.14 -21.52
CA LYS A 178 -20.68 1.85 -20.13
C LYS A 178 -21.14 3.11 -19.41
N LYS A 179 -22.24 3.02 -18.68
CA LYS A 179 -22.74 4.06 -17.77
C LYS A 179 -22.41 3.70 -16.32
N THR A 180 -22.22 4.73 -15.51
CA THR A 180 -22.05 4.66 -14.05
C THR A 180 -23.14 5.50 -13.39
N LYS A 181 -23.29 5.39 -12.06
CA LYS A 181 -24.26 6.19 -11.30
C LYS A 181 -24.10 7.71 -11.54
N THR A 182 -22.89 8.16 -11.88
CA THR A 182 -22.52 9.58 -12.02
C THR A 182 -22.37 10.04 -13.48
N GLY A 183 -22.70 9.19 -14.47
CA GLY A 183 -22.58 9.51 -15.90
C GLY A 183 -21.81 8.46 -16.69
N TYR A 184 -21.29 8.82 -17.87
CA TYR A 184 -20.55 7.89 -18.73
C TYR A 184 -19.19 7.52 -18.16
N SER A 185 -18.82 6.24 -18.28
CA SER A 185 -17.50 5.78 -17.82
C SER A 185 -16.42 6.21 -18.81
N THR A 186 -15.27 6.67 -18.27
CA THR A 186 -14.05 6.93 -19.04
C THR A 186 -12.86 6.16 -18.45
N ASN A 187 -13.13 4.97 -17.90
CA ASN A 187 -12.06 4.11 -17.38
C ASN A 187 -11.18 3.56 -18.52
N ALA A 188 -10.03 2.97 -18.17
CA ALA A 188 -9.09 2.46 -19.16
C ALA A 188 -9.73 1.44 -20.12
N ASP A 189 -10.57 0.53 -19.61
CA ASP A 189 -11.23 -0.48 -20.45
C ASP A 189 -12.14 0.15 -21.51
N VAL A 190 -12.98 1.12 -21.13
CA VAL A 190 -13.87 1.82 -22.06
C VAL A 190 -13.05 2.61 -23.08
N LEU A 191 -12.01 3.31 -22.64
CA LEU A 191 -11.14 4.08 -23.55
C LEU A 191 -10.38 3.15 -24.50
N ASN A 192 -9.91 1.98 -24.07
CA ASN A 192 -9.24 1.03 -24.95
C ASN A 192 -10.18 0.52 -26.05
N THR A 193 -11.44 0.24 -25.73
CA THR A 193 -12.44 -0.16 -26.75
C THR A 193 -12.80 0.98 -27.71
N LEU A 194 -12.70 2.25 -27.26
CA LEU A 194 -12.92 3.44 -28.09
C LEU A 194 -11.68 3.86 -28.90
N ALA A 195 -10.49 3.38 -28.53
CA ALA A 195 -9.22 3.77 -29.15
C ALA A 195 -9.19 3.58 -30.68
N PRO A 196 -9.73 2.48 -31.25
CA PRO A 196 -9.79 2.29 -32.71
C PRO A 196 -10.68 3.30 -33.43
N GLN A 197 -11.65 3.90 -32.72
CA GLN A 197 -12.66 4.75 -33.35
C GLN A 197 -12.21 6.19 -33.52
N HIS A 198 -11.32 6.68 -32.64
CA HIS A 198 -10.83 8.04 -32.74
C HIS A 198 -9.44 8.18 -32.11
N LYS A 199 -8.48 8.73 -32.88
CA LYS A 199 -7.08 8.88 -32.48
C LYS A 199 -6.89 9.62 -31.15
N VAL A 200 -7.75 10.60 -30.84
CA VAL A 200 -7.71 11.35 -29.57
C VAL A 200 -7.75 10.44 -28.34
N VAL A 201 -8.47 9.31 -28.41
CA VAL A 201 -8.65 8.40 -27.29
C VAL A 201 -7.33 7.72 -26.93
N SER A 202 -6.53 7.35 -27.93
CA SER A 202 -5.18 6.80 -27.72
C SER A 202 -4.26 7.81 -27.04
N PHE A 203 -4.29 9.09 -27.46
CA PHE A 203 -3.53 10.14 -26.79
C PHE A 203 -4.00 10.42 -25.36
N ILE A 204 -5.31 10.32 -25.09
CA ILE A 204 -5.86 10.47 -23.73
C ILE A 204 -5.42 9.31 -22.83
N LEU A 205 -5.41 8.08 -23.34
CA LEU A 205 -4.91 6.90 -22.62
C LEU A 205 -3.45 7.11 -22.23
N GLU A 206 -2.60 7.47 -23.19
CA GLU A 206 -1.18 7.76 -22.96
C GLU A 206 -1.00 8.88 -21.93
N TYR A 207 -1.73 10.00 -22.09
CA TYR A 207 -1.68 11.13 -21.17
C TYR A 207 -2.03 10.72 -19.73
N ARG A 208 -3.12 9.98 -19.54
CA ARG A 208 -3.56 9.54 -18.20
C ARG A 208 -2.59 8.54 -17.58
N GLU A 209 -2.01 7.66 -18.38
CA GLU A 209 -0.96 6.75 -17.90
C GLU A 209 0.26 7.54 -17.40
N LEU A 210 0.76 8.47 -18.20
CA LEU A 210 1.91 9.30 -17.83
C LEU A 210 1.66 10.15 -16.59
N VAL A 211 0.49 10.81 -16.48
CA VAL A 211 0.12 11.57 -15.28
C VAL A 211 0.09 10.66 -14.05
N LYS A 212 -0.50 9.47 -14.15
CA LYS A 212 -0.56 8.52 -13.05
C LYS A 212 0.84 8.07 -12.63
N LEU A 213 1.68 7.67 -13.59
CA LEU A 213 3.06 7.23 -13.33
C LEU A 213 3.88 8.34 -12.69
N LYS A 214 3.75 9.57 -13.19
CA LYS A 214 4.42 10.74 -12.65
C LYS A 214 4.05 11.01 -11.19
N ASN A 215 2.76 11.17 -10.92
CA ASN A 215 2.26 11.54 -9.59
C ASN A 215 2.42 10.41 -8.55
N THR A 216 2.38 9.15 -9.00
CA THR A 216 2.43 8.00 -8.09
C THR A 216 3.86 7.59 -7.77
N TYR A 217 4.76 7.69 -8.76
CA TYR A 217 6.12 7.15 -8.66
C TYR A 217 7.20 8.18 -8.94
N ILE A 218 7.23 8.76 -10.14
CA ILE A 218 8.39 9.55 -10.60
C ILE A 218 8.67 10.74 -9.68
N ASP A 219 7.63 11.51 -9.36
CA ASP A 219 7.77 12.68 -8.48
C ASP A 219 7.76 12.28 -7.01
N LYS A 220 7.07 11.19 -6.66
CA LYS A 220 6.84 10.80 -5.26
C LYS A 220 8.03 10.06 -4.63
N LEU A 221 8.65 9.14 -5.37
CA LEU A 221 9.74 8.30 -4.86
C LEU A 221 10.93 9.11 -4.31
N PRO A 222 11.39 10.22 -4.95
CA PRO A 222 12.45 11.06 -4.41
C PRO A 222 12.15 11.61 -3.00
N PHE A 223 10.90 11.96 -2.71
CA PHE A 223 10.49 12.47 -1.40
C PHE A 223 10.38 11.39 -0.33
N LEU A 224 10.31 10.11 -0.72
CA LEU A 224 10.24 8.98 0.20
C LEU A 224 11.63 8.45 0.60
N VAL A 225 12.69 9.00 0.02
CA VAL A 225 14.06 8.63 0.37
C VAL A 225 14.36 9.14 1.78
N ASN A 226 14.72 8.21 2.67
CA ASN A 226 15.11 8.56 4.02
C ASN A 226 16.44 9.32 4.01
N SER A 227 16.49 10.45 4.72
CA SER A 227 17.65 11.35 4.71
C SER A 227 18.92 10.74 5.31
N LYS A 228 18.78 9.77 6.23
CA LYS A 228 19.90 9.11 6.93
C LYS A 228 20.42 7.92 6.13
N THR A 229 19.55 7.02 5.67
CA THR A 229 19.95 5.80 4.97
C THR A 229 20.14 6.00 3.47
N LYS A 230 19.60 7.10 2.91
CA LYS A 230 19.51 7.36 1.46
C LYS A 230 18.77 6.27 0.69
N ARG A 231 17.84 5.58 1.36
CA ARG A 231 17.04 4.48 0.81
C ARG A 231 15.55 4.70 1.08
N ILE A 232 14.71 4.06 0.27
CA ILE A 232 13.27 4.01 0.47
C ILE A 232 12.94 2.80 1.35
N HIS A 233 12.13 3.00 2.38
CA HIS A 233 11.72 1.94 3.32
C HIS A 233 10.21 1.70 3.17
N SER A 234 9.84 0.80 2.26
CA SER A 234 8.43 0.37 2.09
C SER A 234 7.99 -0.47 3.29
N SER A 235 6.70 -0.38 3.65
CA SER A 235 6.09 -1.23 4.67
C SER A 235 5.38 -2.43 4.04
N PHE A 236 5.71 -3.66 4.46
CA PHE A 236 5.12 -4.91 3.95
C PHE A 236 4.08 -5.48 4.92
N HIS A 237 2.86 -5.71 4.47
CA HIS A 237 1.77 -6.17 5.35
C HIS A 237 1.37 -7.61 5.05
N GLN A 238 1.36 -8.46 6.09
CA GLN A 238 0.86 -9.84 6.04
C GLN A 238 -0.67 -9.89 6.15
N THR A 239 -1.27 -8.99 6.91
CA THR A 239 -2.67 -9.10 7.37
C THR A 239 -3.66 -8.22 6.60
N VAL A 240 -3.40 -7.94 5.31
CA VAL A 240 -4.23 -7.01 4.51
C VAL A 240 -5.02 -7.73 3.42
N THR A 241 -4.39 -8.62 2.66
CA THR A 241 -5.10 -9.31 1.57
C THR A 241 -5.81 -10.54 2.11
N SER A 242 -7.02 -10.85 1.67
CA SER A 242 -7.73 -12.07 2.09
C SER A 242 -7.13 -13.36 1.52
N THR A 243 -6.25 -13.24 0.52
CA THR A 243 -5.65 -14.37 -0.22
C THR A 243 -4.31 -14.85 0.35
N GLY A 244 -3.82 -14.27 1.44
CA GLY A 244 -2.50 -14.58 2.00
C GLY A 244 -1.33 -13.88 1.31
N ARG A 245 -1.57 -13.09 0.26
CA ARG A 245 -0.51 -12.31 -0.41
C ARG A 245 -0.05 -11.15 0.47
N LEU A 246 1.25 -10.89 0.47
CA LEU A 246 1.79 -9.66 1.02
C LEU A 246 1.23 -8.45 0.27
N SER A 247 0.99 -7.35 0.97
CA SER A 247 0.80 -6.04 0.35
C SER A 247 1.93 -5.09 0.75
N SER A 248 2.06 -3.95 0.07
CA SER A 248 3.05 -2.93 0.41
C SER A 248 2.46 -1.53 0.42
N SER A 249 2.97 -0.66 1.29
CA SER A 249 2.60 0.75 1.36
C SER A 249 3.81 1.65 1.62
N GLU A 250 3.65 2.94 1.30
CA GLU A 250 4.61 4.00 1.62
C GLU A 250 6.07 3.73 1.14
N PRO A 251 6.29 3.45 -0.16
CA PRO A 251 5.33 3.35 -1.27
C PRO A 251 4.84 1.91 -1.52
N ASN A 252 3.74 1.77 -2.27
CA ASN A 252 3.30 0.47 -2.77
C ASN A 252 4.16 0.10 -4.00
N LEU A 253 5.12 -0.80 -3.79
CA LEU A 253 6.08 -1.22 -4.81
C LEU A 253 5.50 -2.30 -5.75
N GLN A 254 4.43 -2.99 -5.34
CA GLN A 254 3.79 -4.04 -6.13
C GLN A 254 3.02 -3.48 -7.33
N ASN A 255 2.58 -2.23 -7.25
CA ASN A 255 1.75 -1.61 -8.28
C ASN A 255 2.56 -0.91 -9.38
N ILE A 256 3.89 -1.00 -9.39
CA ILE A 256 4.72 -0.41 -10.45
C ILE A 256 4.48 -1.22 -11.74
N PRO A 257 4.03 -0.59 -12.85
CA PRO A 257 3.65 -1.33 -14.05
C PRO A 257 4.76 -2.21 -14.61
N ILE A 258 4.40 -3.45 -14.96
CA ILE A 258 5.36 -4.48 -15.36
C ILE A 258 5.60 -4.49 -16.87
N ARG A 259 4.56 -4.21 -17.66
CA ARG A 259 4.53 -4.48 -19.11
C ARG A 259 4.77 -3.24 -19.97
N THR A 260 4.83 -2.05 -19.40
CA THR A 260 4.99 -0.81 -20.16
C THR A 260 6.45 -0.34 -20.12
N GLU A 261 6.94 0.25 -21.21
CA GLU A 261 8.32 0.76 -21.28
C GLU A 261 8.58 1.79 -20.18
N MET A 262 7.62 2.69 -19.92
CA MET A 262 7.72 3.66 -18.83
C MET A 262 7.80 2.98 -17.45
N GLY A 263 7.06 1.88 -17.24
CA GLY A 263 7.17 1.08 -16.02
C GLY A 263 8.49 0.32 -15.89
N LYS A 264 9.13 -0.07 -17.00
CA LYS A 264 10.51 -0.60 -17.01
C LYS A 264 11.52 0.50 -16.65
N GLU A 265 11.38 1.69 -17.23
CA GLU A 265 12.23 2.84 -16.91
C GLU A 265 12.15 3.24 -15.43
N ILE A 266 10.95 3.29 -14.83
CA ILE A 266 10.79 3.51 -13.38
C ILE A 266 11.55 2.45 -12.57
N ARG A 267 11.56 1.19 -13.02
CA ARG A 267 12.28 0.12 -12.33
C ARG A 267 13.80 0.21 -12.48
N ARG A 268 14.31 0.80 -13.57
CA ARG A 268 15.74 1.11 -13.74
C ARG A 268 16.22 2.14 -12.71
N ALA A 269 15.33 2.94 -12.15
CA ALA A 269 15.68 3.84 -11.06
C ALA A 269 16.07 3.11 -9.76
N PHE A 270 15.67 1.84 -9.58
CA PHE A 270 16.05 1.05 -8.42
C PHE A 270 17.40 0.38 -8.69
N ILE A 271 18.43 0.82 -7.96
CA ILE A 271 19.83 0.49 -8.26
C ILE A 271 20.49 -0.28 -7.11
N ALA A 272 21.56 -1.00 -7.43
CA ALA A 272 22.42 -1.62 -6.41
C ALA A 272 23.33 -0.60 -5.71
N GLU A 273 23.85 -0.96 -4.54
CA GLU A 273 24.99 -0.27 -3.94
C GLU A 273 26.21 -0.43 -4.86
N LYS A 274 27.15 0.53 -4.83
CA LYS A 274 28.47 0.28 -5.42
C LYS A 274 29.15 -0.79 -4.57
N GLY A 275 29.65 -1.84 -5.21
CA GLY A 275 30.41 -2.93 -4.61
C GLY A 275 31.68 -3.13 -5.42
#